data_AF-A0A179CYI5-F1
#
_entry.id   AF-A0A179CYI5-F1
#
_cell.length_a   1.000
_cell.length_b   1.000
_cell.length_c   1.000
_cell.angle_alpha   90.00
_cell.angle_beta   90.00
_cell.angle_gamma   90.00
#
_symmetry.space_group_name_H-M   'P 1'
#
loop_
_entity.id
_entity.type
_entity.pdbx_description
1 polymer ?
#
loop_
_entity_poly.entity_id
_entity_poly.type
_entity_poly.pdbx_seq_one_letter_code
_entity_poly.pdbx_strand_id
1 'polypeptide(L)'
;MNINAGQNIKISGSGDTFEIHTTDNVTFVNTNVTGELNVDGNTTVNNFAVAPNSTVNMGGNRITNVGAGSNATDAVNVSQLNSTIAGVQWKLTGNNDNANATTVGSQTVSFNDSASVKANVDGVNVSFAVKSGDISPVADGSVFADSTNGSVATVGDVANAINNAGWKTTLSDGNTTLITPSDVVNFNNGVGTTANVVTNANGGIDVSFNVNKTALTVSDGNIANPDGSNVNSGAVVSPDTNNANHFVTAGDLANTLNSIGWNVNSTAVEGSTGKVTEDSDSTATKVSAGNTVNINAGNNIEITRNGANVAIATSMTPTFNTVQVGGSTGPVLGATEDGHVRVAKADGSAARITNVAPGVDGTDAVNVDQLKAGLGNVHNHIGKVDRNLRAGIAGANAAAGLPQVYIPGKSMVAAAAGTFKGQSAVAVGYSRASDNGKVILKLQGNANTRGDFGGSVGVGYQW
;
A
#
# COMPACT_ATOMS: atom_id res chain seq x y z
N MET A 1 -88.58 56.29 143.39
CA MET A 1 -87.26 55.75 142.98
C MET A 1 -87.01 56.25 141.55
N ASN A 2 -85.92 56.98 141.28
CA ASN A 2 -85.57 57.40 139.91
C ASN A 2 -84.63 56.35 139.29
N ILE A 3 -85.01 55.79 138.14
CA ILE A 3 -84.15 54.90 137.36
C ILE A 3 -83.71 55.66 136.10
N ASN A 4 -82.39 55.83 135.93
CA ASN A 4 -81.80 56.41 134.73
C ASN A 4 -81.43 55.30 133.75
N ALA A 5 -81.82 55.44 132.48
CA ALA A 5 -81.45 54.49 131.44
C ALA A 5 -80.00 54.74 130.96
N GLY A 6 -79.23 53.66 130.74
CA GLY A 6 -77.90 53.73 130.12
C GLY A 6 -77.95 53.95 128.60
N GLN A 7 -76.81 54.20 127.96
CA GLN A 7 -76.68 54.65 126.56
C GLN A 7 -77.49 53.84 125.52
N ASN A 8 -77.61 52.52 125.69
CA ASN A 8 -78.30 51.63 124.76
C ASN A 8 -79.65 51.12 125.30
N ILE A 9 -80.14 51.68 126.42
CA ILE A 9 -81.37 51.27 127.08
C ILE A 9 -82.38 52.42 126.99
N LYS A 10 -83.61 52.09 126.59
CA LYS A 10 -84.77 52.97 126.57
C LYS A 10 -85.76 52.44 127.59
N ILE A 11 -86.07 53.26 128.60
CA ILE A 11 -87.07 52.93 129.63
C ILE A 11 -88.32 53.76 129.38
N SER A 12 -89.49 53.11 129.32
CA SER A 12 -90.81 53.73 129.22
C SER A 12 -91.76 53.11 130.25
N GLY A 13 -92.54 53.92 130.97
CA GLY A 13 -93.46 53.41 132.00
C GLY A 13 -94.82 54.13 132.00
N SER A 14 -95.86 53.38 132.34
CA SER A 14 -97.24 53.86 132.55
C SER A 14 -97.84 53.13 133.76
N GLY A 15 -98.23 53.89 134.79
CA GLY A 15 -98.68 53.33 136.07
C GLY A 15 -97.59 52.51 136.77
N ASP A 16 -97.94 51.29 137.20
CA ASP A 16 -97.05 50.42 138.00
C ASP A 16 -96.12 49.53 137.15
N THR A 17 -96.04 49.73 135.83
CA THR A 17 -95.21 48.90 134.92
C THR A 17 -94.16 49.72 134.18
N PHE A 18 -92.92 49.22 134.14
CA PHE A 18 -91.83 49.77 133.33
C PHE A 18 -91.43 48.75 132.27
N GLU A 19 -91.37 49.16 131.01
CA GLU A 19 -90.75 48.41 129.93
C GLU A 19 -89.35 48.94 129.64
N ILE A 20 -88.41 48.01 129.50
CA ILE A 20 -87.01 48.29 129.21
C ILE A 20 -86.69 47.67 127.86
N HIS A 21 -86.41 48.51 126.86
CA HIS A 21 -86.03 48.13 125.49
C HIS A 21 -84.60 48.57 125.19
N THR A 22 -83.98 48.01 124.15
CA THR A 22 -82.76 48.60 123.56
C THR A 22 -83.12 49.75 122.63
N THR A 23 -82.20 50.69 122.38
CA THR A 23 -82.36 51.74 121.35
C THR A 23 -82.24 51.15 119.93
N ASP A 24 -82.86 51.79 118.93
CA ASP A 24 -82.82 51.31 117.53
C ASP A 24 -81.39 51.28 116.96
N ASN A 25 -80.56 52.25 117.33
CA ASN A 25 -79.14 52.26 117.06
C ASN A 25 -78.41 52.02 118.38
N VAL A 26 -77.79 50.85 118.49
CA VAL A 26 -76.93 50.50 119.62
C VAL A 26 -75.48 50.72 119.22
N THR A 27 -74.73 51.42 120.06
CA THR A 27 -73.29 51.59 119.86
C THR A 27 -72.57 50.88 120.98
N PHE A 28 -71.66 49.98 120.63
CA PHE A 28 -70.77 49.31 121.57
C PHE A 28 -69.34 49.74 121.28
N VAL A 29 -68.57 50.05 122.33
CA VAL A 29 -67.13 50.30 122.19
C VAL A 29 -66.39 49.02 121.81
N ASN A 30 -66.84 47.90 122.39
CA ASN A 30 -66.39 46.56 122.03
C ASN A 30 -67.55 45.58 122.21
N THR A 31 -67.69 44.63 121.30
CA THR A 31 -68.68 43.56 121.40
C THR A 31 -67.94 42.23 121.39
N ASN A 32 -68.05 41.47 122.47
CA ASN A 32 -67.52 40.11 122.52
C ASN A 32 -68.65 39.11 122.22
N VAL A 33 -68.68 38.57 121.00
CA VAL A 33 -69.68 37.57 120.61
C VAL A 33 -69.09 36.19 120.89
N THR A 34 -69.65 35.46 121.86
CA THR A 34 -69.18 34.12 122.25
C THR A 34 -69.75 32.99 121.38
N GLY A 35 -70.65 33.33 120.45
CA GLY A 35 -71.26 32.41 119.48
C GLY A 35 -71.20 32.97 118.06
N GLU A 36 -72.18 32.64 117.21
CA GLU A 36 -72.29 33.20 115.87
C GLU A 36 -72.86 34.61 115.91
N LEU A 37 -72.21 35.55 115.22
CA LEU A 37 -72.80 36.84 114.90
C LEU A 37 -73.53 36.71 113.56
N ASN A 38 -74.85 36.55 113.62
CA ASN A 38 -75.71 36.63 112.44
C ASN A 38 -76.20 38.07 112.29
N VAL A 39 -75.90 38.67 111.14
CA VAL A 39 -76.37 40.02 110.79
C VAL A 39 -77.22 39.88 109.53
N ASP A 40 -78.51 40.21 109.65
CA ASP A 40 -79.39 40.28 108.49
C ASP A 40 -79.13 41.58 107.72
N GLY A 41 -78.83 41.45 106.42
CA GLY A 41 -78.59 42.57 105.52
C GLY A 41 -77.12 42.89 105.26
N ASN A 42 -76.86 44.08 104.70
CA ASN A 42 -75.51 44.49 104.31
C ASN A 42 -74.68 44.85 105.54
N THR A 43 -73.55 44.16 105.71
CA THR A 43 -72.58 44.48 106.76
C THR A 43 -71.35 45.12 106.13
N THR A 44 -70.99 46.33 106.59
CA THR A 44 -69.74 46.99 106.22
C THR A 44 -68.79 46.93 107.41
N VAL A 45 -67.64 46.28 107.22
CA VAL A 45 -66.55 46.27 108.22
C VAL A 45 -65.36 47.02 107.63
N ASN A 46 -65.04 48.19 108.17
CA ASN A 46 -63.95 49.03 107.63
C ASN A 46 -62.56 48.42 107.90
N ASN A 47 -62.38 47.76 109.05
CA ASN A 47 -61.12 47.14 109.47
C ASN A 47 -61.37 45.69 109.87
N PHE A 48 -61.55 44.82 108.88
CA PHE A 48 -61.72 43.41 109.11
C PHE A 48 -60.35 42.72 109.25
N ALA A 49 -60.03 42.26 110.46
CA ALA A 49 -58.84 41.48 110.74
C ALA A 49 -59.24 40.08 111.21
N VAL A 50 -58.59 39.07 110.64
CA VAL A 50 -58.86 37.66 110.94
C VAL A 50 -57.61 37.08 111.60
N ALA A 51 -57.79 36.35 112.70
CA ALA A 51 -56.67 35.77 113.42
C ALA A 51 -55.95 34.71 112.57
N PRO A 52 -54.62 34.53 112.75
CA PRO A 52 -53.88 33.47 112.10
C PRO A 52 -54.56 32.10 112.32
N ASN A 53 -54.48 31.21 111.32
CA ASN A 53 -55.10 29.88 111.33
C ASN A 53 -56.63 29.87 111.43
N SER A 54 -57.30 31.00 111.23
CA SER A 54 -58.76 31.06 111.13
C SER A 54 -59.22 30.90 109.68
N THR A 55 -60.43 30.38 109.49
CA THR A 55 -61.03 30.20 108.16
C THR A 55 -62.02 31.32 107.86
N VAL A 56 -61.87 31.96 106.71
CA VAL A 56 -62.90 32.82 106.12
C VAL A 56 -63.66 31.99 105.09
N ASN A 57 -64.88 31.57 105.42
CA ASN A 57 -65.75 30.85 104.50
C ASN A 57 -66.70 31.85 103.81
N MET A 58 -66.51 32.04 102.49
CA MET A 58 -67.36 32.94 101.70
C MET A 58 -68.61 32.27 101.10
N GLY A 59 -68.86 30.99 101.41
CA GLY A 59 -70.06 30.26 100.98
C GLY A 59 -70.18 30.09 99.45
N GLY A 60 -69.06 30.15 98.72
CA GLY A 60 -69.05 30.11 97.25
C GLY A 60 -69.40 31.44 96.56
N ASN A 61 -69.55 32.53 97.32
CA ASN A 61 -69.83 33.85 96.76
C ASN A 61 -68.61 34.46 96.04
N ARG A 62 -68.88 35.36 95.09
CA ARG A 62 -67.83 36.15 94.43
C ARG A 62 -67.32 37.24 95.37
N ILE A 63 -66.00 37.37 95.46
CA ILE A 63 -65.35 38.52 96.08
C ILE A 63 -65.06 39.54 94.97
N THR A 64 -65.75 40.67 94.99
CA THR A 64 -65.60 41.74 94.00
C THR A 64 -64.74 42.89 94.56
N ASN A 65 -64.23 43.75 93.67
CA ASN A 65 -63.38 44.89 94.03
C ASN A 65 -62.02 44.52 94.68
N VAL A 66 -61.51 43.34 94.39
CA VAL A 66 -60.15 42.94 94.78
C VAL A 66 -59.15 43.65 93.87
N GLY A 67 -58.39 44.60 94.43
CA GLY A 67 -57.28 45.26 93.75
C GLY A 67 -56.18 44.28 93.36
N ALA A 68 -55.29 44.68 92.45
CA ALA A 68 -54.14 43.85 92.11
C ALA A 68 -53.22 43.69 93.34
N GLY A 69 -52.97 42.45 93.76
CA GLY A 69 -52.03 42.16 94.84
C GLY A 69 -50.65 42.70 94.51
N SER A 70 -50.00 43.34 95.47
CA SER A 70 -48.64 43.91 95.33
C SER A 70 -47.59 43.09 96.07
N ASN A 71 -47.98 42.39 97.14
CA ASN A 71 -47.13 41.45 97.89
C ASN A 71 -47.44 40.00 97.52
N ALA A 72 -46.48 39.10 97.75
CA ALA A 72 -46.62 37.67 97.44
C ALA A 72 -47.76 36.95 98.20
N THR A 73 -48.26 37.55 99.27
CA THR A 73 -49.34 37.01 100.13
C THR A 73 -50.70 37.67 99.89
N ASP A 74 -50.77 38.65 99.00
CA ASP A 74 -52.04 39.31 98.68
C ASP A 74 -52.94 38.39 97.85
N ALA A 75 -54.25 38.64 97.89
CA ALA A 75 -55.17 37.96 97.00
C ALA A 75 -54.90 38.35 95.53
N VAL A 76 -54.92 37.37 94.63
CA VAL A 76 -54.75 37.56 93.19
C VAL A 76 -56.12 37.72 92.54
N ASN A 77 -56.29 38.77 91.74
CA ASN A 77 -57.52 38.95 90.96
C ASN A 77 -57.43 38.23 89.59
N VAL A 78 -58.57 38.08 88.91
CA VAL A 78 -58.64 37.34 87.64
C VAL A 78 -57.78 37.98 86.53
N SER A 79 -57.60 39.30 86.53
CA SER A 79 -56.76 39.95 85.52
C SER A 79 -55.27 39.64 85.70
N GLN A 80 -54.78 39.55 86.94
CA GLN A 80 -53.41 39.09 87.24
C GLN A 80 -53.21 37.64 86.78
N LEU A 81 -54.17 36.74 87.05
CA LEU A 81 -54.10 35.34 86.60
C LEU A 81 -54.05 35.23 85.07
N ASN A 82 -54.95 35.94 84.37
CA ASN A 82 -54.99 35.91 82.90
C ASN A 82 -53.70 36.45 82.26
N SER A 83 -53.07 37.46 82.88
CA SER A 83 -51.78 38.00 82.42
C SER A 83 -50.64 36.98 82.53
N THR A 84 -50.56 36.24 83.65
CA THR A 84 -49.56 35.18 83.84
C THR A 84 -49.76 34.03 82.84
N ILE A 85 -51.01 33.62 82.61
CA ILE A 85 -51.33 32.55 81.65
C ILE A 85 -50.97 32.97 80.23
N ALA A 86 -51.22 34.23 79.84
CA ALA A 86 -50.81 34.75 78.53
C ALA A 86 -49.28 34.73 78.32
N GLY A 87 -48.50 34.78 79.40
CA GLY A 87 -47.03 34.71 79.36
C GLY A 87 -46.44 33.30 79.18
N VAL A 88 -47.22 32.24 79.38
CA VAL A 88 -46.77 30.85 79.16
C VAL A 88 -46.82 30.55 77.66
N GLN A 89 -45.65 30.47 77.02
CA GLN A 89 -45.52 30.28 75.58
C GLN A 89 -44.61 29.07 75.29
N TRP A 90 -45.06 28.16 74.43
CA TRP A 90 -44.19 27.15 73.82
C TRP A 90 -43.53 27.70 72.55
N LYS A 91 -42.31 27.23 72.26
CA LYS A 91 -41.48 27.66 71.14
C LYS A 91 -41.07 26.46 70.29
N LEU A 92 -41.08 26.63 68.96
CA LEU A 92 -40.56 25.67 68.00
C LEU A 92 -39.22 26.17 67.45
N THR A 93 -38.17 25.36 67.54
CA THR A 93 -36.83 25.69 67.03
C THR A 93 -36.46 24.79 65.86
N GLY A 94 -35.78 25.35 64.86
CA GLY A 94 -35.03 24.57 63.87
C GLY A 94 -33.62 24.30 64.38
N ASN A 95 -33.07 23.11 64.15
CA ASN A 95 -31.67 22.75 64.44
C ASN A 95 -31.22 23.00 65.91
N ASN A 96 -32.13 22.90 66.88
CA ASN A 96 -31.86 23.22 68.29
C ASN A 96 -31.33 24.65 68.53
N ASP A 97 -31.58 25.57 67.60
CA ASP A 97 -31.15 26.96 67.72
C ASP A 97 -32.27 27.83 68.33
N ASN A 98 -32.06 28.25 69.58
CA ASN A 98 -33.02 29.07 70.30
C ASN A 98 -33.10 30.51 69.78
N ALA A 99 -32.12 30.97 69.00
CA ALA A 99 -32.15 32.29 68.35
C ALA A 99 -33.18 32.35 67.22
N ASN A 100 -33.48 31.21 66.60
CA ASN A 100 -34.46 31.05 65.52
C ASN A 100 -35.80 30.49 66.00
N ALA A 101 -36.05 30.53 67.31
CA ALA A 101 -37.26 30.01 67.92
C ALA A 101 -38.50 30.81 67.49
N THR A 102 -39.48 30.13 66.91
CA THR A 102 -40.79 30.71 66.62
C THR A 102 -41.74 30.45 67.80
N THR A 103 -42.30 31.51 68.37
CA THR A 103 -43.32 31.40 69.41
C THR A 103 -44.64 30.99 68.80
N VAL A 104 -45.18 29.85 69.22
CA VAL A 104 -46.42 29.28 68.67
C VAL A 104 -47.63 29.48 69.58
N GLY A 105 -47.40 29.71 70.87
CA GLY A 105 -48.47 29.97 71.85
C GLY A 105 -49.46 28.83 71.96
N SER A 106 -50.75 29.12 71.83
CA SER A 106 -51.86 28.14 71.89
C SER A 106 -52.26 27.55 70.53
N GLN A 107 -51.51 27.82 69.47
CA GLN A 107 -51.82 27.36 68.11
C GLN A 107 -51.46 25.88 67.91
N THR A 108 -52.13 25.22 66.97
CA THR A 108 -51.75 23.87 66.52
C THR A 108 -50.65 23.97 65.46
N VAL A 109 -49.56 23.21 65.64
CA VAL A 109 -48.51 23.04 64.62
C VAL A 109 -48.79 21.76 63.85
N SER A 110 -48.96 21.85 62.52
CA SER A 110 -49.13 20.70 61.64
C SER A 110 -47.86 20.43 60.85
N PHE A 111 -47.31 19.23 60.97
CA PHE A 111 -46.29 18.70 60.07
C PHE A 111 -47.00 17.88 59.01
N ASN A 112 -47.10 18.42 57.79
CA ASN A 112 -47.86 17.78 56.72
C ASN A 112 -47.02 16.69 56.03
N ASP A 113 -47.63 15.53 55.84
CA ASP A 113 -47.03 14.44 55.07
C ASP A 113 -46.94 14.80 53.58
N SER A 114 -45.97 14.16 52.91
CA SER A 114 -45.85 14.14 51.45
C SER A 114 -45.78 12.69 50.96
N ALA A 115 -45.72 12.49 49.65
CA ALA A 115 -45.54 11.14 49.07
C ALA A 115 -44.25 10.46 49.55
N SER A 116 -43.18 11.23 49.78
CA SER A 116 -41.83 10.73 50.07
C SER A 116 -41.39 10.88 51.53
N VAL A 117 -41.98 11.82 52.28
CA VAL A 117 -41.62 12.10 53.67
C VAL A 117 -42.86 12.09 54.52
N LYS A 118 -42.85 11.25 55.56
CA LYS A 118 -43.91 11.15 56.56
C LYS A 118 -43.41 11.71 57.90
N ALA A 119 -44.16 12.64 58.48
CA ALA A 119 -43.91 13.10 59.83
C ALA A 119 -44.58 12.13 60.83
N ASN A 120 -43.82 11.70 61.84
CA ASN A 120 -44.32 10.87 62.93
C ASN A 120 -44.18 11.65 64.24
N VAL A 121 -45.32 11.93 64.86
CA VAL A 121 -45.41 12.65 66.14
C VAL A 121 -45.73 11.66 67.24
N ASP A 122 -44.81 11.53 68.20
CA ASP A 122 -44.97 10.67 69.39
C ASP A 122 -44.68 11.50 70.65
N GLY A 123 -45.75 11.96 71.29
CA GLY A 123 -45.67 12.92 72.41
C GLY A 123 -45.03 14.24 71.97
N VAL A 124 -43.88 14.57 72.55
CA VAL A 124 -43.09 15.78 72.22
C VAL A 124 -42.02 15.54 71.14
N ASN A 125 -41.81 14.29 70.71
CA ASN A 125 -40.83 13.95 69.69
C ASN A 125 -41.45 14.00 68.30
N VAL A 126 -40.77 14.64 67.36
CA VAL A 126 -41.12 14.62 65.94
C VAL A 126 -39.98 13.94 65.18
N SER A 127 -40.32 12.89 64.44
CA SER A 127 -39.39 12.16 63.58
C SER A 127 -39.90 12.17 62.14
N PHE A 128 -39.00 12.04 61.18
CA PHE A 128 -39.35 12.00 59.76
C PHE A 128 -38.92 10.67 59.17
N ALA A 129 -39.89 9.91 58.65
CA ALA A 129 -39.63 8.71 57.87
C ALA A 129 -39.57 9.09 56.39
N VAL A 130 -38.44 8.80 55.74
CA VAL A 130 -38.27 9.01 54.30
C VAL A 130 -38.48 7.68 53.60
N LYS A 131 -39.38 7.65 52.62
CA LYS A 131 -39.58 6.49 51.75
C LYS A 131 -38.57 6.53 50.62
N SER A 132 -37.69 5.54 50.57
CA SER A 132 -36.76 5.39 49.46
C SER A 132 -37.44 4.76 48.25
N GLY A 133 -37.15 5.29 47.06
CA GLY A 133 -37.46 4.65 45.78
C GLY A 133 -36.29 3.80 45.31
N ASP A 134 -36.53 3.02 44.25
CA ASP A 134 -35.52 2.11 43.69
C ASP A 134 -34.95 2.70 42.40
N ILE A 135 -33.62 2.62 42.24
CA ILE A 135 -32.94 2.91 40.97
C ILE A 135 -32.16 1.67 40.58
N SER A 136 -32.52 1.08 39.43
CA SER A 136 -32.01 -0.23 39.02
C SER A 136 -31.40 -0.17 37.63
N PRO A 137 -30.18 -0.69 37.44
CA PRO A 137 -29.64 -0.94 36.12
C PRO A 137 -30.44 -2.08 35.46
N VAL A 138 -30.65 -1.98 34.15
CA VAL A 138 -31.25 -3.04 33.36
C VAL A 138 -30.19 -3.68 32.45
N ALA A 139 -30.50 -4.88 31.93
CA ALA A 139 -29.53 -5.70 31.19
C ALA A 139 -28.98 -5.06 29.90
N ASP A 140 -29.57 -3.97 29.41
CA ASP A 140 -29.08 -3.20 28.26
C ASP A 140 -28.08 -2.08 28.62
N GLY A 141 -27.83 -1.87 29.92
CA GLY A 141 -26.92 -0.86 30.45
C GLY A 141 -27.59 0.45 30.85
N SER A 142 -28.87 0.65 30.50
CA SER A 142 -29.64 1.81 30.96
C SER A 142 -30.05 1.65 32.43
N VAL A 143 -30.50 2.76 33.02
CA VAL A 143 -30.95 2.81 34.41
C VAL A 143 -32.39 3.32 34.43
N PHE A 144 -33.24 2.63 35.18
CA PHE A 144 -34.63 3.01 35.38
C PHE A 144 -34.88 3.38 36.84
N ALA A 145 -35.66 4.43 37.06
CA ALA A 145 -36.11 4.84 38.38
C ALA A 145 -37.54 4.34 38.61
N ASP A 146 -37.72 3.50 39.62
CA ASP A 146 -39.04 3.06 40.08
C ASP A 146 -39.46 3.88 41.29
N SER A 147 -40.47 4.72 41.08
CA SER A 147 -41.01 5.61 42.10
C SER A 147 -42.18 5.00 42.90
N THR A 148 -42.52 3.74 42.66
CA THR A 148 -43.66 3.06 43.31
C THR A 148 -43.48 2.96 44.83
N ASN A 149 -42.26 2.78 45.31
CA ASN A 149 -41.94 2.65 46.75
C ASN A 149 -41.54 3.97 47.42
N GLY A 150 -41.20 5.01 46.65
CA GLY A 150 -40.75 6.32 47.12
C GLY A 150 -40.07 7.10 46.00
N SER A 151 -39.79 8.39 46.18
CA SER A 151 -39.14 9.22 45.14
C SER A 151 -37.75 9.74 45.55
N VAL A 152 -37.18 9.20 46.62
CA VAL A 152 -35.84 9.56 47.13
C VAL A 152 -34.93 8.35 46.98
N ALA A 153 -33.81 8.47 46.27
CA ALA A 153 -32.81 7.40 46.21
C ALA A 153 -31.82 7.52 47.37
N THR A 154 -31.28 6.40 47.86
CA THR A 154 -30.17 6.43 48.82
C THR A 154 -28.83 6.59 48.09
N VAL A 155 -27.79 7.02 48.82
CA VAL A 155 -26.41 7.10 48.27
C VAL A 155 -25.95 5.74 47.75
N GLY A 156 -26.35 4.65 48.42
CA GLY A 156 -26.03 3.28 48.00
C GLY A 156 -26.68 2.94 46.67
N ASP A 157 -27.96 3.27 46.48
CA ASP A 157 -28.69 2.96 45.25
C ASP A 157 -28.10 3.71 44.06
N VAL A 158 -27.78 5.00 44.24
CA VAL A 158 -27.15 5.82 43.19
C VAL A 158 -25.77 5.27 42.82
N ALA A 159 -24.94 4.93 43.81
CA ALA A 159 -23.62 4.35 43.56
C ALA A 159 -23.71 3.00 42.83
N ASN A 160 -24.65 2.13 43.25
CA ASN A 160 -24.89 0.85 42.60
C ASN A 160 -25.39 1.03 41.16
N ALA A 161 -26.31 1.95 40.92
CA ALA A 161 -26.79 2.25 39.57
C ALA A 161 -25.65 2.75 38.67
N ILE A 162 -24.82 3.68 39.15
CA ILE A 162 -23.67 4.19 38.38
C ILE A 162 -22.68 3.08 38.05
N ASN A 163 -22.29 2.27 39.04
CA ASN A 163 -21.26 1.25 38.87
C ASN A 163 -21.70 0.07 37.98
N ASN A 164 -23.00 -0.14 37.81
CA ASN A 164 -23.56 -1.24 37.03
C ASN A 164 -24.26 -0.78 35.74
N ALA A 165 -24.42 0.52 35.52
CA ALA A 165 -24.86 1.10 34.26
C ALA A 165 -23.75 1.00 33.20
N GLY A 166 -24.10 1.19 31.94
CA GLY A 166 -23.11 1.14 30.88
C GLY A 166 -23.70 1.18 29.48
N TRP A 167 -22.91 0.69 28.53
CA TRP A 167 -23.31 0.55 27.13
C TRP A 167 -22.84 -0.79 26.59
N LYS A 168 -23.53 -1.32 25.57
CA LYS A 168 -23.18 -2.60 24.97
C LYS A 168 -22.27 -2.44 23.77
N THR A 169 -21.32 -3.36 23.65
CA THR A 169 -20.53 -3.57 22.43
C THR A 169 -20.74 -4.97 21.89
N THR A 170 -20.59 -5.14 20.58
CA THR A 170 -20.61 -6.44 19.92
C THR A 170 -19.17 -6.90 19.72
N LEU A 171 -18.87 -8.10 20.20
CA LEU A 171 -17.58 -8.77 20.05
C LEU A 171 -17.42 -9.38 18.66
N SER A 172 -16.18 -9.73 18.30
CA SER A 172 -15.88 -10.30 16.99
C SER A 172 -16.51 -11.68 16.73
N ASP A 173 -16.94 -12.39 17.79
CA ASP A 173 -17.70 -13.64 17.69
C ASP A 173 -19.22 -13.42 17.52
N GLY A 174 -19.67 -12.16 17.49
CA GLY A 174 -21.07 -11.77 17.36
C GLY A 174 -21.82 -11.65 18.69
N ASN A 175 -21.23 -12.03 19.82
CA ASN A 175 -21.84 -11.86 21.14
C ASN A 175 -21.82 -10.40 21.59
N THR A 176 -22.69 -10.03 22.53
CA THR A 176 -22.68 -8.69 23.13
C THR A 176 -22.17 -8.72 24.56
N THR A 177 -21.45 -7.69 24.98
CA THR A 177 -21.03 -7.48 26.37
C THR A 177 -21.37 -6.08 26.81
N LEU A 178 -21.71 -5.92 28.09
CA LEU A 178 -21.90 -4.62 28.73
C LEU A 178 -20.53 -4.08 29.17
N ILE A 179 -20.28 -2.80 28.91
CA ILE A 179 -19.10 -2.06 29.39
C ILE A 179 -19.58 -1.09 30.48
N THR A 180 -19.11 -1.32 31.70
CA THR A 180 -19.39 -0.52 32.90
C THR A 180 -18.26 0.49 33.18
N PRO A 181 -18.43 1.47 34.09
CA PRO A 181 -17.40 2.48 34.38
C PRO A 181 -16.07 1.94 34.90
N SER A 182 -16.05 0.71 35.42
CA SER A 182 -14.81 0.07 35.91
C SER A 182 -14.06 -0.70 34.83
N ASP A 183 -14.66 -0.89 33.66
CA ASP A 183 -14.07 -1.64 32.56
C ASP A 183 -13.09 -0.80 31.75
N VAL A 184 -12.06 -1.45 31.20
CA VAL A 184 -11.08 -0.84 30.30
C VAL A 184 -11.28 -1.40 28.90
N VAL A 185 -11.50 -0.52 27.92
CA VAL A 185 -11.56 -0.87 26.50
C VAL A 185 -10.19 -0.65 25.87
N ASN A 186 -9.55 -1.73 25.43
CA ASN A 186 -8.25 -1.69 24.75
C ASN A 186 -8.44 -1.63 23.23
N PHE A 187 -7.82 -0.65 22.58
CA PHE A 187 -7.75 -0.55 21.13
C PHE A 187 -6.42 -1.14 20.65
N ASN A 188 -6.45 -2.42 20.30
CA ASN A 188 -5.24 -3.16 19.92
C ASN A 188 -4.84 -2.89 18.46
N ASN A 189 -3.54 -2.92 18.21
CA ASN A 189 -3.01 -2.88 16.84
C ASN A 189 -3.35 -4.16 16.09
N GLY A 190 -3.76 -4.03 14.83
CA GLY A 190 -3.92 -5.14 13.90
C GLY A 190 -2.66 -5.39 13.08
N VAL A 191 -2.70 -6.40 12.21
CA VAL A 191 -1.62 -6.62 11.25
C VAL A 191 -1.62 -5.47 10.23
N GLY A 192 -0.53 -4.71 10.19
CA GLY A 192 -0.39 -3.56 9.28
C GLY A 192 -1.23 -2.34 9.66
N THR A 193 -1.81 -2.30 10.86
CA THR A 193 -2.57 -1.16 11.36
C THR A 193 -2.14 -0.75 12.76
N THR A 194 -2.23 0.54 13.04
CA THR A 194 -1.93 1.10 14.36
C THR A 194 -3.15 1.85 14.87
N ALA A 195 -3.66 1.47 16.04
CA ALA A 195 -4.69 2.24 16.73
C ALA A 195 -4.05 3.46 17.39
N ASN A 196 -4.58 4.64 17.13
CA ASN A 196 -4.17 5.89 17.73
C ASN A 196 -5.32 6.44 18.56
N VAL A 197 -5.10 6.48 19.88
CA VAL A 197 -6.08 6.94 20.87
C VAL A 197 -5.52 8.19 21.52
N VAL A 198 -6.15 9.33 21.28
CA VAL A 198 -5.66 10.64 21.74
C VAL A 198 -6.78 11.44 22.40
N THR A 199 -6.44 12.20 23.44
CA THR A 199 -7.36 13.19 23.99
C THR A 199 -7.43 14.39 23.04
N ASN A 200 -8.64 14.74 22.60
CA ASN A 200 -8.86 15.88 21.72
C ASN A 200 -8.91 17.21 22.48
N ALA A 201 -8.92 18.32 21.76
CA ALA A 201 -8.88 19.67 22.35
C ALA A 201 -10.09 19.99 23.26
N ASN A 202 -11.20 19.26 23.12
CA ASN A 202 -12.41 19.42 23.92
C ASN A 202 -12.44 18.48 25.14
N GLY A 203 -11.37 17.72 25.40
CA GLY A 203 -11.28 16.75 26.49
C GLY A 203 -11.95 15.39 26.20
N GLY A 204 -12.44 15.17 24.97
CA GLY A 204 -12.94 13.87 24.51
C GLY A 204 -11.82 12.95 24.04
N ILE A 205 -12.15 11.72 23.66
CA ILE A 205 -11.20 10.74 23.14
C ILE A 205 -11.46 10.50 21.65
N ASP A 206 -10.47 10.77 20.81
CA ASP A 206 -10.49 10.42 19.39
C ASP A 206 -9.74 9.10 19.19
N VAL A 207 -10.40 8.15 18.52
CA VAL A 207 -9.82 6.87 18.14
C VAL A 207 -9.72 6.82 16.62
N SER A 208 -8.51 6.70 16.09
CA SER A 208 -8.27 6.47 14.67
C SER A 208 -7.48 5.19 14.45
N PHE A 209 -7.70 4.56 13.30
CA PHE A 209 -6.95 3.38 12.87
C PHE A 209 -6.12 3.76 11.65
N ASN A 210 -4.81 3.88 11.85
CA ASN A 210 -3.88 4.19 10.79
C ASN A 210 -3.48 2.90 10.08
N VAL A 211 -3.45 2.94 8.76
CA VAL A 211 -2.86 1.87 7.94
C VAL A 211 -1.37 2.17 7.79
N ASN A 212 -0.53 1.24 8.23
CA ASN A 212 0.92 1.36 8.12
C ASN A 212 1.31 1.14 6.66
N LYS A 213 2.08 2.07 6.08
CA LYS A 213 2.44 2.07 4.67
C LYS A 213 3.94 1.90 4.49
N THR A 214 4.33 1.22 3.42
CA THR A 214 5.71 1.12 2.96
C THR A 214 5.78 1.35 1.45
N ALA A 215 6.89 1.92 0.98
CA ALA A 215 7.16 2.04 -0.44
C ALA A 215 7.93 0.81 -0.93
N LEU A 216 7.65 0.36 -2.15
CA LEU A 216 8.46 -0.64 -2.84
C LEU A 216 9.49 0.07 -3.71
N THR A 217 10.75 -0.30 -3.58
CA THR A 217 11.85 0.24 -4.38
C THR A 217 12.30 -0.76 -5.43
N VAL A 218 12.67 -0.27 -6.60
CA VAL A 218 13.29 -1.07 -7.67
C VAL A 218 14.80 -0.84 -7.61
N SER A 219 15.60 -1.91 -7.68
CA SER A 219 17.05 -1.79 -7.67
C SER A 219 17.60 -1.22 -8.98
N ASP A 220 18.43 -0.19 -8.87
CA ASP A 220 19.28 0.27 -9.97
C ASP A 220 20.71 -0.27 -9.74
N GLY A 221 21.00 -1.43 -10.32
CA GLY A 221 22.24 -2.20 -10.11
C GLY A 221 22.07 -3.42 -9.20
N ASN A 222 23.19 -4.07 -8.85
CA ASN A 222 23.20 -5.10 -7.80
C ASN A 222 23.10 -4.40 -6.45
N ILE A 223 21.89 -4.36 -5.89
CA ILE A 223 21.65 -3.80 -4.56
C ILE A 223 21.43 -4.95 -3.59
N ALA A 224 22.04 -4.84 -2.40
CA ALA A 224 21.79 -5.76 -1.31
C ALA A 224 20.36 -5.56 -0.77
N ASN A 225 19.57 -6.63 -0.76
CA ASN A 225 18.32 -6.73 -0.02
C ASN A 225 18.58 -6.54 1.48
N PRO A 226 17.53 -6.21 2.27
CA PRO A 226 17.62 -6.15 3.73
C PRO A 226 18.08 -7.46 4.40
N ASP A 227 17.94 -8.60 3.71
CA ASP A 227 18.43 -9.92 4.16
C ASP A 227 19.89 -10.21 3.76
N GLY A 228 20.56 -9.27 3.09
CA GLY A 228 21.95 -9.39 2.61
C GLY A 228 22.11 -10.13 1.28
N SER A 229 21.05 -10.64 0.66
CA SER A 229 21.10 -11.18 -0.71
C SER A 229 21.22 -10.05 -1.74
N ASN A 230 21.88 -10.26 -2.88
CA ASN A 230 21.90 -9.25 -3.95
C ASN A 230 20.77 -9.52 -4.95
N VAL A 231 20.00 -8.48 -5.29
CA VAL A 231 19.02 -8.54 -6.39
C VAL A 231 19.58 -7.88 -7.64
N ASN A 232 19.31 -8.50 -8.79
CA ASN A 232 19.70 -7.97 -10.08
C ASN A 232 18.97 -6.65 -10.38
N SER A 233 19.60 -5.80 -11.20
CA SER A 233 19.02 -4.52 -11.62
C SER A 233 17.64 -4.70 -12.24
N GLY A 234 16.68 -3.87 -11.80
CA GLY A 234 15.31 -3.83 -12.30
C GLY A 234 14.32 -4.73 -11.55
N ALA A 235 14.78 -5.43 -10.51
CA ALA A 235 13.92 -6.18 -9.58
C ALA A 235 13.40 -5.31 -8.43
N VAL A 236 12.26 -5.69 -7.84
CA VAL A 236 11.74 -5.06 -6.62
C VAL A 236 12.49 -5.59 -5.40
N VAL A 237 12.97 -4.67 -4.56
CA VAL A 237 13.65 -5.00 -3.29
C VAL A 237 12.60 -5.47 -2.27
N SER A 238 12.90 -6.56 -1.57
CA SER A 238 12.00 -7.07 -0.53
C SER A 238 11.97 -6.10 0.67
N PRO A 239 10.79 -5.80 1.25
CA PRO A 239 10.71 -5.04 2.50
C PRO A 239 11.44 -5.77 3.64
N ASP A 240 11.98 -5.02 4.60
CA ASP A 240 12.55 -5.60 5.81
C ASP A 240 11.48 -6.19 6.74
N THR A 241 11.90 -6.86 7.81
CA THR A 241 11.01 -7.49 8.79
C THR A 241 10.09 -6.51 9.52
N ASN A 242 10.48 -5.23 9.65
CA ASN A 242 9.65 -4.20 10.29
C ASN A 242 8.54 -3.73 9.35
N ASN A 243 8.76 -3.82 8.04
CA ASN A 243 7.86 -3.32 7.00
C ASN A 243 7.11 -4.43 6.25
N ALA A 244 7.40 -5.70 6.53
CA ALA A 244 6.86 -6.85 5.79
C ALA A 244 5.31 -6.92 5.75
N ASN A 245 4.64 -6.37 6.75
CA ASN A 245 3.17 -6.35 6.86
C ASN A 245 2.56 -4.97 6.53
N HIS A 246 3.35 -4.02 6.05
CA HIS A 246 2.85 -2.70 5.66
C HIS A 246 2.19 -2.76 4.28
N PHE A 247 1.19 -1.91 4.08
CA PHE A 247 0.49 -1.79 2.81
C PHE A 247 1.21 -0.84 1.86
N VAL A 248 1.01 -1.04 0.56
CA VAL A 248 1.46 -0.11 -0.49
C VAL A 248 0.27 0.70 -0.98
N THR A 249 0.51 1.95 -1.39
CA THR A 249 -0.55 2.73 -2.04
C THR A 249 -0.68 2.34 -3.52
N ALA A 250 -1.84 2.60 -4.13
CA ALA A 250 -2.02 2.37 -5.57
C ALA A 250 -1.04 3.19 -6.43
N GLY A 251 -0.71 4.42 -5.98
CA GLY A 251 0.29 5.26 -6.64
C GLY A 251 1.69 4.69 -6.55
N ASP A 252 2.11 4.26 -5.36
CA ASP A 252 3.42 3.61 -5.17
C ASP A 252 3.53 2.34 -6.01
N LEU A 253 2.49 1.49 -5.98
CA LEU A 253 2.47 0.25 -6.76
C LEU A 253 2.57 0.53 -8.26
N ALA A 254 1.83 1.51 -8.79
CA ALA A 254 1.92 1.89 -10.19
C ALA A 254 3.32 2.40 -10.56
N ASN A 255 3.92 3.24 -9.71
CA ASN A 255 5.28 3.74 -9.90
C ASN A 255 6.31 2.62 -9.90
N THR A 256 6.23 1.70 -8.93
CA THR A 256 7.10 0.52 -8.86
C THR A 256 6.94 -0.33 -10.11
N LEU A 257 5.71 -0.69 -10.50
CA LEU A 257 5.45 -1.51 -11.68
C LEU A 257 5.99 -0.89 -12.97
N ASN A 258 5.82 0.43 -13.15
CA ASN A 258 6.35 1.15 -14.30
C ASN A 258 7.89 1.31 -14.26
N SER A 259 8.52 1.10 -13.10
CA SER A 259 9.98 1.18 -12.93
C SER A 259 10.69 -0.17 -13.00
N ILE A 260 9.95 -1.28 -12.86
CA ILE A 260 10.47 -2.65 -13.03
C ILE A 260 10.94 -2.80 -14.47
N GLY A 261 12.07 -3.46 -14.67
CA GLY A 261 12.63 -3.67 -15.99
C GLY A 261 13.82 -4.61 -15.99
N TRP A 262 14.48 -4.70 -17.13
CA TRP A 262 15.74 -5.42 -17.30
C TRP A 262 16.62 -4.66 -18.28
N ASN A 263 17.94 -4.79 -18.15
CA ASN A 263 18.86 -4.09 -19.04
C ASN A 263 19.13 -4.90 -20.31
N VAL A 264 18.98 -4.27 -21.49
CA VAL A 264 19.51 -4.79 -22.75
C VAL A 264 20.97 -4.37 -22.86
N ASN A 265 21.86 -5.31 -23.15
CA ASN A 265 23.28 -5.04 -23.40
C ASN A 265 23.78 -5.91 -24.57
N SER A 266 24.72 -5.39 -25.36
CA SER A 266 25.33 -6.10 -26.49
C SER A 266 26.85 -6.06 -26.36
N THR A 267 27.50 -7.23 -26.33
CA THR A 267 28.96 -7.34 -26.22
C THR A 267 29.49 -8.27 -27.30
N ALA A 268 30.68 -7.98 -27.84
CA ALA A 268 31.37 -8.93 -28.69
C ALA A 268 31.77 -10.17 -27.88
N VAL A 269 31.60 -11.36 -28.45
CA VAL A 269 32.05 -12.61 -27.82
C VAL A 269 33.58 -12.64 -27.86
N GLU A 270 34.20 -12.93 -26.72
CA GLU A 270 35.65 -13.05 -26.61
C GLU A 270 36.21 -14.04 -27.64
N GLY A 271 37.25 -13.62 -28.37
CA GLY A 271 37.89 -14.43 -29.41
C GLY A 271 37.12 -14.50 -30.75
N SER A 272 35.97 -13.85 -30.89
CA SER A 272 35.22 -13.80 -32.15
C SER A 272 35.57 -12.58 -33.02
N THR A 273 35.20 -12.61 -34.29
CA THR A 273 35.25 -11.45 -35.21
C THR A 273 33.98 -10.61 -35.17
N GLY A 274 33.04 -10.93 -34.26
CA GLY A 274 31.81 -10.17 -34.08
C GLY A 274 32.11 -8.74 -33.64
N LYS A 275 31.38 -7.78 -34.21
CA LYS A 275 31.57 -6.36 -33.91
C LYS A 275 30.28 -5.77 -33.37
N VAL A 276 30.34 -5.19 -32.18
CA VAL A 276 29.32 -4.26 -31.71
C VAL A 276 29.71 -2.89 -32.26
N THR A 277 28.93 -2.36 -33.20
CA THR A 277 29.09 -1.00 -33.68
C THR A 277 28.38 -0.07 -32.72
N GLU A 278 29.14 0.77 -32.02
CA GLU A 278 28.59 1.76 -31.09
C GLU A 278 27.98 2.92 -31.88
N ASP A 279 26.68 3.14 -31.69
CA ASP A 279 26.10 4.48 -31.74
C ASP A 279 26.30 5.11 -30.35
N SER A 280 26.08 6.42 -30.23
CA SER A 280 26.27 7.29 -29.06
C SER A 280 25.73 6.83 -27.68
N ASP A 281 25.09 5.66 -27.59
CA ASP A 281 24.49 5.08 -26.39
C ASP A 281 24.88 3.60 -26.18
N SER A 282 26.19 3.33 -26.03
CA SER A 282 26.74 1.97 -25.83
C SER A 282 26.62 1.44 -24.40
N THR A 283 25.86 2.12 -23.54
CA THR A 283 25.59 1.67 -22.17
C THR A 283 24.36 0.78 -22.11
N ALA A 284 24.35 -0.18 -21.18
CA ALA A 284 23.21 -1.07 -21.01
C ALA A 284 21.94 -0.25 -20.71
N THR A 285 20.91 -0.38 -21.55
CA THR A 285 19.68 0.41 -21.43
C THR A 285 18.61 -0.37 -20.68
N LYS A 286 17.98 0.26 -19.68
CA LYS A 286 16.85 -0.31 -18.94
C LYS A 286 15.59 -0.33 -19.80
N VAL A 287 15.02 -1.52 -19.97
CA VAL A 287 13.72 -1.75 -20.60
C VAL A 287 12.68 -1.92 -19.50
N SER A 288 11.93 -0.85 -19.22
CA SER A 288 10.83 -0.87 -18.25
C SER A 288 9.61 -1.61 -18.76
N ALA A 289 8.74 -2.01 -17.82
CA ALA A 289 7.43 -2.60 -18.14
C ALA A 289 6.62 -1.69 -19.09
N GLY A 290 6.02 -2.28 -20.12
CA GLY A 290 5.27 -1.57 -21.16
C GLY A 290 6.11 -1.10 -22.35
N ASN A 291 7.44 -1.12 -22.27
CA ASN A 291 8.29 -0.80 -23.41
C ASN A 291 8.44 -2.00 -24.36
N THR A 292 8.70 -1.71 -25.63
CA THR A 292 8.97 -2.73 -26.66
C THR A 292 10.46 -2.81 -26.94
N VAL A 293 11.00 -4.03 -27.00
CA VAL A 293 12.36 -4.28 -27.50
C VAL A 293 12.29 -4.64 -28.98
N ASN A 294 12.87 -3.79 -29.81
CA ASN A 294 12.97 -4.04 -31.24
C ASN A 294 14.27 -4.81 -31.52
N ILE A 295 14.14 -5.97 -32.16
CA ILE A 295 15.28 -6.74 -32.69
C ILE A 295 15.16 -6.65 -34.20
N ASN A 296 15.93 -5.76 -34.80
CA ASN A 296 15.83 -5.44 -36.22
C ASN A 296 16.78 -6.35 -37.02
N ALA A 297 16.27 -6.94 -38.08
CA ALA A 297 17.07 -7.73 -39.01
C ALA A 297 17.86 -6.80 -39.94
N GLY A 298 19.18 -6.87 -39.87
CA GLY A 298 20.06 -6.22 -40.85
C GLY A 298 20.18 -7.04 -42.14
N ASN A 299 21.01 -6.56 -43.08
CA ASN A 299 21.32 -7.31 -44.30
C ASN A 299 21.83 -8.72 -43.95
N ASN A 300 21.35 -9.72 -44.68
CA ASN A 300 21.72 -11.13 -44.53
C ASN A 300 21.34 -11.77 -43.18
N ILE A 301 20.60 -11.09 -42.30
CA ILE A 301 20.07 -11.65 -41.05
C ILE A 301 18.58 -11.90 -41.21
N GLU A 302 18.12 -13.07 -40.80
CA GLU A 302 16.71 -13.44 -40.73
C GLU A 302 16.30 -13.60 -39.27
N ILE A 303 15.17 -12.99 -38.89
CA ILE A 303 14.63 -13.06 -37.53
C ILE A 303 13.21 -13.63 -37.60
N THR A 304 12.99 -14.77 -36.95
CA THR A 304 11.67 -15.39 -36.82
C THR A 304 11.18 -15.26 -35.38
N ARG A 305 9.96 -14.75 -35.19
CA ARG A 305 9.28 -14.67 -33.89
C ARG A 305 8.17 -15.70 -33.79
N ASN A 306 8.19 -16.50 -32.73
CA ASN A 306 7.09 -17.41 -32.36
C ASN A 306 6.78 -17.27 -30.87
N GLY A 307 5.81 -16.42 -30.54
CA GLY A 307 5.51 -16.03 -29.17
C GLY A 307 6.69 -15.33 -28.51
N ALA A 308 7.21 -15.91 -27.42
CA ALA A 308 8.38 -15.43 -26.70
C ALA A 308 9.73 -15.90 -27.30
N ASN A 309 9.71 -16.85 -28.25
CA ASN A 309 10.93 -17.33 -28.89
C ASN A 309 11.31 -16.40 -30.05
N VAL A 310 12.58 -16.00 -30.08
CA VAL A 310 13.19 -15.27 -31.20
C VAL A 310 14.32 -16.14 -31.74
N ALA A 311 14.18 -16.61 -32.97
CA ALA A 311 15.25 -17.29 -33.68
C ALA A 311 15.96 -16.28 -34.59
N ILE A 312 17.29 -16.21 -34.49
CA ILE A 312 18.14 -15.37 -35.34
C ILE A 312 18.99 -16.31 -36.17
N ALA A 313 18.92 -16.17 -37.49
CA ALA A 313 19.66 -16.97 -38.45
C ALA A 313 20.34 -16.09 -39.50
N THR A 314 21.36 -16.62 -40.16
CA THR A 314 21.85 -16.03 -41.41
C THR A 314 20.90 -16.43 -42.54
N SER A 315 20.57 -15.48 -43.41
CA SER A 315 19.78 -15.75 -44.61
C SER A 315 20.44 -16.86 -45.45
N MET A 316 19.62 -17.75 -45.99
CA MET A 316 20.05 -18.82 -46.91
C MET A 316 20.49 -18.28 -48.29
N THR A 317 20.14 -17.04 -48.62
CA THR A 317 20.51 -16.37 -49.88
C THR A 317 21.17 -15.02 -49.59
N PRO A 318 22.34 -15.00 -48.94
CA PRO A 318 22.97 -13.74 -48.57
C PRO A 318 23.57 -13.04 -49.79
N THR A 319 23.49 -11.72 -49.81
CA THR A 319 24.15 -10.88 -50.80
C THR A 319 25.28 -10.08 -50.15
N PHE A 320 26.47 -10.16 -50.75
CA PHE A 320 27.65 -9.42 -50.30
C PHE A 320 28.19 -8.58 -51.45
N ASN A 321 28.70 -7.39 -51.14
CA ASN A 321 29.46 -6.61 -52.12
C ASN A 321 30.80 -7.30 -52.43
N THR A 322 31.50 -7.76 -51.38
CA THR A 322 32.73 -8.55 -51.47
C THR A 322 32.82 -9.55 -50.31
N VAL A 323 33.60 -10.61 -50.50
CA VAL A 323 33.92 -11.61 -49.48
C VAL A 323 35.43 -11.75 -49.39
N GLN A 324 36.00 -11.36 -48.25
CA GLN A 324 37.42 -11.50 -47.93
C GLN A 324 37.65 -12.84 -47.23
N VAL A 325 38.48 -13.71 -47.80
CA VAL A 325 38.79 -15.04 -47.24
C VAL A 325 40.21 -15.04 -46.67
N GLY A 326 40.44 -15.69 -45.52
CA GLY A 326 41.78 -15.84 -44.95
C GLY A 326 42.32 -14.60 -44.21
N GLY A 327 41.44 -13.76 -43.64
CA GLY A 327 41.81 -12.55 -42.92
C GLY A 327 42.06 -11.35 -43.84
N SER A 328 42.57 -10.24 -43.29
CA SER A 328 42.71 -8.95 -43.99
C SER A 328 43.67 -8.95 -45.18
N THR A 329 44.46 -10.02 -45.36
CA THR A 329 45.49 -10.11 -46.41
C THR A 329 45.18 -11.15 -47.49
N GLY A 330 44.11 -11.94 -47.34
CA GLY A 330 43.79 -12.99 -48.30
C GLY A 330 43.10 -12.47 -49.58
N PRO A 331 42.55 -13.35 -50.41
CA PRO A 331 41.83 -12.95 -51.60
C PRO A 331 40.43 -12.39 -51.28
N VAL A 332 40.00 -11.44 -52.12
CA VAL A 332 38.67 -10.86 -52.15
C VAL A 332 37.92 -11.44 -53.35
N LEU A 333 36.75 -12.03 -53.10
CA LEU A 333 35.79 -12.41 -54.12
C LEU A 333 34.75 -11.29 -54.25
N GLY A 334 34.46 -10.86 -55.48
CA GLY A 334 33.42 -9.88 -55.75
C GLY A 334 32.99 -9.90 -57.22
N ALA A 335 32.24 -8.87 -57.62
CA ALA A 335 31.85 -8.67 -59.01
C ALA A 335 32.73 -7.60 -59.70
N THR A 336 32.92 -7.73 -61.01
CA THR A 336 33.32 -6.60 -61.88
C THR A 336 32.12 -5.69 -62.12
N GLU A 337 32.34 -4.50 -62.70
CA GLU A 337 31.26 -3.60 -63.12
C GLU A 337 30.28 -4.28 -64.10
N ASP A 338 30.81 -5.15 -64.97
CA ASP A 338 30.03 -5.95 -65.93
C ASP A 338 29.38 -7.22 -65.31
N GLY A 339 29.49 -7.43 -63.99
CA GLY A 339 28.87 -8.55 -63.30
C GLY A 339 29.62 -9.89 -63.38
N HIS A 340 30.89 -9.91 -63.78
CA HIS A 340 31.72 -11.12 -63.78
C HIS A 340 32.37 -11.37 -62.42
N VAL A 341 32.72 -12.61 -62.11
CA VAL A 341 33.47 -12.95 -60.89
C VAL A 341 34.87 -12.35 -60.96
N ARG A 342 35.20 -11.52 -59.97
CA ARG A 342 36.55 -10.97 -59.76
C ARG A 342 37.19 -11.61 -58.54
N VAL A 343 38.36 -12.20 -58.74
CA VAL A 343 39.23 -12.70 -57.67
C VAL A 343 40.49 -11.85 -57.64
N ALA A 344 40.62 -11.03 -56.61
CA ALA A 344 41.74 -10.11 -56.42
C ALA A 344 42.38 -10.33 -55.05
N LYS A 345 43.59 -9.81 -54.84
CA LYS A 345 44.13 -9.66 -53.48
C LYS A 345 43.43 -8.49 -52.78
N ALA A 346 43.67 -8.34 -51.48
CA ALA A 346 43.15 -7.22 -50.69
C ALA A 346 43.51 -5.82 -51.28
N ASP A 347 44.64 -5.70 -52.00
CA ASP A 347 45.06 -4.46 -52.67
C ASP A 347 44.42 -4.24 -54.06
N GLY A 348 43.54 -5.14 -54.50
CA GLY A 348 42.88 -5.09 -55.80
C GLY A 348 43.71 -5.65 -56.97
N SER A 349 44.98 -6.02 -56.77
CA SER A 349 45.81 -6.67 -57.79
C SER A 349 45.36 -8.11 -58.05
N ALA A 350 45.76 -8.66 -59.20
CA ALA A 350 45.41 -10.03 -59.59
C ALA A 350 45.86 -11.05 -58.53
N ALA A 351 44.92 -11.90 -58.09
CA ALA A 351 45.22 -13.03 -57.23
C ALA A 351 45.50 -14.30 -58.05
N ARG A 352 46.34 -15.19 -57.51
CA ARG A 352 46.53 -16.53 -58.08
C ARG A 352 45.37 -17.41 -57.65
N ILE A 353 44.75 -18.10 -58.60
CA ILE A 353 43.86 -19.23 -58.32
C ILE A 353 44.72 -20.49 -58.36
N THR A 354 44.88 -21.15 -57.22
CA THR A 354 45.67 -22.38 -57.09
C THR A 354 44.74 -23.58 -56.92
N ASN A 355 45.31 -24.79 -57.06
CA ASN A 355 44.57 -26.04 -56.95
C ASN A 355 43.43 -26.20 -57.98
N VAL A 356 43.63 -25.67 -59.19
CA VAL A 356 42.73 -25.85 -60.34
C VAL A 356 43.00 -27.22 -60.96
N ALA A 357 42.06 -28.14 -60.79
CA ALA A 357 42.09 -29.44 -61.46
C ALA A 357 42.03 -29.29 -62.99
N PRO A 358 42.50 -30.27 -63.77
CA PRO A 358 42.32 -30.25 -65.22
C PRO A 358 40.82 -30.10 -65.57
N GLY A 359 40.49 -29.14 -66.42
CA GLY A 359 39.12 -28.94 -66.90
C GLY A 359 38.59 -30.17 -67.64
N VAL A 360 37.33 -30.50 -67.40
CA VAL A 360 36.62 -31.65 -67.99
C VAL A 360 35.68 -31.18 -69.10
N ASP A 361 34.92 -30.11 -68.84
CA ASP A 361 34.00 -29.51 -69.79
C ASP A 361 34.63 -28.33 -70.54
N GLY A 362 34.10 -28.00 -71.72
CA GLY A 362 34.63 -26.93 -72.57
C GLY A 362 34.56 -25.52 -71.99
N THR A 363 33.80 -25.32 -70.90
CA THR A 363 33.64 -24.05 -70.18
C THR A 363 34.44 -24.00 -68.87
N ASP A 364 35.17 -25.07 -68.55
CA ASP A 364 36.00 -25.10 -67.35
C ASP A 364 37.26 -24.25 -67.53
N ALA A 365 37.81 -23.77 -66.40
CA ALA A 365 39.12 -23.16 -66.41
C ALA A 365 40.20 -24.19 -66.74
N VAL A 366 41.10 -23.86 -67.65
CA VAL A 366 42.30 -24.67 -67.96
C VAL A 366 43.42 -24.34 -66.98
N ASN A 367 44.07 -25.38 -66.45
CA ASN A 367 45.26 -25.20 -65.63
C ASN A 367 46.54 -25.13 -66.50
N VAL A 368 47.65 -24.72 -65.87
CA VAL A 368 48.92 -24.49 -66.58
C VAL A 368 49.49 -25.78 -67.18
N ASP A 369 49.24 -26.94 -66.59
CA ASP A 369 49.73 -28.22 -67.09
C ASP A 369 49.00 -28.64 -68.36
N GLN A 370 47.68 -28.45 -68.46
CA GLN A 370 46.91 -28.67 -69.69
C GLN A 370 47.41 -27.77 -70.83
N LEU A 371 47.64 -26.48 -70.54
CA LEU A 371 48.18 -25.55 -71.53
C LEU A 371 49.57 -25.99 -72.01
N LYS A 372 50.47 -26.36 -71.10
CA LYS A 372 51.82 -26.85 -71.45
C LYS A 372 51.78 -28.14 -72.25
N ALA A 373 50.89 -29.08 -71.91
CA ALA A 373 50.71 -30.32 -72.66
C ALA A 373 50.20 -30.06 -74.08
N GLY A 374 49.17 -29.23 -74.22
CA GLY A 374 48.64 -28.82 -75.53
C GLY A 374 49.69 -28.11 -76.38
N LEU A 375 50.42 -27.16 -75.80
CA LEU A 375 51.51 -26.46 -76.48
C LEU A 375 52.67 -27.40 -76.85
N GLY A 376 52.97 -28.40 -76.01
CA GLY A 376 53.92 -29.46 -76.32
C GLY A 376 53.53 -30.27 -77.55
N ASN A 377 52.25 -30.65 -77.66
CA ASN A 377 51.72 -31.35 -78.83
C ASN A 377 51.86 -30.51 -80.12
N VAL A 378 51.58 -29.21 -80.04
CA VAL A 378 51.75 -28.28 -81.16
C VAL A 378 53.22 -28.17 -81.58
N HIS A 379 54.15 -27.98 -80.64
CA HIS A 379 55.59 -27.93 -80.95
C HIS A 379 56.09 -29.22 -81.60
N ASN A 380 55.64 -30.38 -81.10
CA ASN A 380 55.98 -31.68 -81.68
C ASN A 380 55.45 -31.82 -83.12
N HIS A 381 54.22 -31.37 -83.36
CA HIS A 381 53.61 -31.37 -84.69
C HIS A 381 54.37 -30.45 -85.65
N ILE A 382 54.69 -29.22 -85.24
CA ILE A 382 55.48 -28.28 -86.05
C ILE A 382 56.86 -28.87 -86.39
N GLY A 383 57.55 -29.46 -85.41
CA GLY A 383 58.82 -30.13 -85.65
C GLY A 383 58.70 -31.30 -86.63
N LYS A 384 57.57 -32.03 -86.63
CA LYS A 384 57.29 -33.09 -87.61
C LYS A 384 57.04 -32.51 -89.00
N VAL A 385 56.22 -31.47 -89.11
CA VAL A 385 55.92 -30.78 -90.39
C VAL A 385 57.20 -30.22 -91.01
N ASP A 386 58.04 -29.54 -90.23
CA ASP A 386 59.32 -28.99 -90.71
C ASP A 386 60.26 -30.09 -91.22
N ARG A 387 60.40 -31.21 -90.49
CA ARG A 387 61.21 -32.35 -90.95
C ARG A 387 60.64 -32.99 -92.22
N ASN A 388 59.33 -33.15 -92.33
CA ASN A 388 58.68 -33.70 -93.51
C ASN A 388 58.85 -32.77 -94.73
N LEU A 389 58.69 -31.46 -94.54
CA LEU A 389 58.94 -30.47 -95.59
C LEU A 389 60.40 -30.52 -96.08
N ARG A 390 61.37 -30.54 -95.15
CA ARG A 390 62.80 -30.64 -95.49
C ARG A 390 63.11 -31.91 -96.26
N ALA A 391 62.51 -33.03 -95.88
CA ALA A 391 62.68 -34.31 -96.56
C ALA A 391 61.99 -34.33 -97.95
N GLY A 392 60.85 -33.65 -98.10
CA GLY A 392 60.22 -33.41 -99.40
C GLY A 392 61.09 -32.59 -100.34
N ILE A 393 61.72 -31.51 -99.84
CA ILE A 393 62.70 -30.72 -100.62
C ILE A 393 63.93 -31.57 -100.96
N ALA A 394 64.43 -32.39 -100.04
CA ALA A 394 65.51 -33.33 -100.33
C ALA A 394 65.11 -34.32 -101.44
N GLY A 395 63.86 -34.80 -101.44
CA GLY A 395 63.28 -35.64 -102.50
C GLY A 395 63.20 -34.93 -103.85
N ALA A 396 62.76 -33.67 -103.86
CA ALA A 396 62.75 -32.84 -105.06
C ALA A 396 64.16 -32.57 -105.59
N ASN A 397 65.14 -32.29 -104.72
CA ASN A 397 66.55 -32.13 -105.08
C ASN A 397 67.12 -33.43 -105.67
N ALA A 398 66.82 -34.57 -105.05
CA ALA A 398 67.23 -35.89 -105.56
C ALA A 398 66.65 -36.13 -106.96
N ALA A 399 65.38 -35.84 -107.16
CA ALA A 399 64.71 -36.03 -108.44
C ALA A 399 65.20 -35.05 -109.53
N ALA A 400 65.49 -33.81 -109.15
CA ALA A 400 66.09 -32.81 -110.04
C ALA A 400 67.51 -33.21 -110.49
N GLY A 401 68.27 -33.89 -109.63
CA GLY A 401 69.60 -34.41 -109.94
C GLY A 401 69.63 -35.61 -110.90
N LEU A 402 68.49 -36.17 -111.31
CA LEU A 402 68.43 -37.32 -112.23
C LEU A 402 68.79 -36.92 -113.67
N PRO A 403 69.87 -37.49 -114.25
CA PRO A 403 70.23 -37.30 -115.65
C PRO A 403 69.09 -37.73 -116.61
N GLN A 404 69.00 -37.05 -117.75
CA GLN A 404 68.03 -37.33 -118.81
C GLN A 404 68.74 -37.95 -120.03
N VAL A 405 68.06 -38.88 -120.72
CA VAL A 405 68.57 -39.45 -121.98
C VAL A 405 68.67 -38.39 -123.08
N TYR A 406 69.80 -38.34 -123.77
CA TYR A 406 70.05 -37.40 -124.88
C TYR A 406 70.26 -38.12 -126.24
N ILE A 407 70.17 -39.45 -126.27
CA ILE A 407 70.38 -40.27 -127.48
C ILE A 407 69.01 -40.75 -128.03
N PRO A 408 68.68 -40.45 -129.31
CA PRO A 408 67.44 -40.89 -129.95
C PRO A 408 67.22 -42.41 -129.91
N GLY A 409 65.99 -42.85 -129.68
CA GLY A 409 65.58 -44.26 -129.61
C GLY A 409 66.10 -45.06 -128.40
N LYS A 410 66.88 -44.44 -127.51
CA LYS A 410 67.43 -45.07 -126.30
C LYS A 410 66.62 -44.75 -125.06
N SER A 411 66.75 -45.63 -124.08
CA SER A 411 66.17 -45.52 -122.75
C SER A 411 67.28 -45.41 -121.71
N MET A 412 67.05 -44.69 -120.63
CA MET A 412 67.97 -44.53 -119.51
C MET A 412 67.24 -44.77 -118.19
N VAL A 413 67.86 -45.54 -117.31
CA VAL A 413 67.52 -45.60 -115.89
C VAL A 413 68.58 -44.84 -115.11
N ALA A 414 68.17 -43.97 -114.21
CA ALA A 414 69.04 -43.15 -113.38
C ALA A 414 68.65 -43.27 -111.91
N ALA A 415 69.64 -43.12 -111.04
CA ALA A 415 69.44 -42.96 -109.60
C ALA A 415 70.20 -41.71 -109.14
N ALA A 416 69.61 -40.96 -108.21
CA ALA A 416 70.21 -39.75 -107.64
C ALA A 416 69.87 -39.65 -106.16
N ALA A 417 70.72 -38.94 -105.41
CA ALA A 417 70.49 -38.63 -104.00
C ALA A 417 70.46 -37.12 -103.80
N GLY A 418 69.64 -36.66 -102.86
CA GLY A 418 69.47 -35.26 -102.53
C GLY A 418 69.45 -35.06 -101.03
N THR A 419 69.94 -33.91 -100.57
CA THR A 419 69.89 -33.54 -99.17
C THR A 419 69.39 -32.12 -99.01
N PHE A 420 68.74 -31.83 -97.89
CA PHE A 420 68.37 -30.49 -97.48
C PHE A 420 68.26 -30.40 -95.96
N LYS A 421 69.03 -29.49 -95.34
CA LYS A 421 69.01 -29.17 -93.90
C LYS A 421 68.87 -30.39 -92.95
N GLY A 422 69.69 -31.43 -93.18
CA GLY A 422 69.75 -32.63 -92.34
C GLY A 422 68.74 -33.74 -92.67
N GLN A 423 67.98 -33.61 -93.76
CA GLN A 423 67.19 -34.69 -94.35
C GLN A 423 67.80 -35.13 -95.68
N SER A 424 67.56 -36.38 -96.06
CA SER A 424 68.08 -36.96 -97.30
C SER A 424 66.97 -37.68 -98.06
N ALA A 425 67.18 -37.88 -99.36
CA ALA A 425 66.28 -38.64 -100.20
C ALA A 425 67.03 -39.30 -101.35
N VAL A 426 66.41 -40.35 -101.88
CA VAL A 426 66.86 -41.05 -103.07
C VAL A 426 65.77 -40.96 -104.13
N ALA A 427 66.17 -40.78 -105.38
CA ALA A 427 65.28 -40.75 -106.53
C ALA A 427 65.74 -41.75 -107.56
N VAL A 428 64.79 -42.38 -108.23
CA VAL A 428 65.00 -43.23 -109.40
C VAL A 428 64.17 -42.70 -110.55
N GLY A 429 64.75 -42.69 -111.74
CA GLY A 429 64.11 -42.15 -112.93
C GLY A 429 64.30 -43.05 -114.13
N TYR A 430 63.31 -43.03 -115.01
CA TYR A 430 63.36 -43.61 -116.33
C TYR A 430 63.10 -42.52 -117.36
N SER A 431 63.93 -42.42 -118.39
CA SER A 431 63.68 -41.52 -119.52
C SER A 431 63.89 -42.23 -120.86
N ARG A 432 63.13 -41.82 -121.88
CA ARG A 432 63.23 -42.34 -123.24
C ARG A 432 63.05 -41.22 -124.25
N ALA A 433 63.95 -41.15 -125.24
CA ALA A 433 63.78 -40.31 -126.42
C ALA A 433 63.12 -41.14 -127.53
N SER A 434 62.22 -40.53 -128.30
CA SER A 434 61.65 -41.13 -129.51
C SER A 434 62.75 -41.42 -130.53
N ASP A 435 62.47 -42.31 -131.48
CA ASP A 435 63.47 -42.75 -132.46
C ASP A 435 63.95 -41.61 -133.35
N ASN A 436 63.11 -40.59 -133.59
CA ASN A 436 63.45 -39.36 -134.30
C ASN A 436 63.99 -38.24 -133.39
N GLY A 437 64.18 -38.51 -132.10
CA GLY A 437 64.70 -37.56 -131.11
C GLY A 437 63.78 -36.38 -130.76
N LYS A 438 62.58 -36.27 -131.37
CA LYS A 438 61.70 -35.11 -131.19
C LYS A 438 60.89 -35.13 -129.91
N VAL A 439 60.62 -36.29 -129.32
CA VAL A 439 59.84 -36.43 -128.08
C VAL A 439 60.71 -37.07 -127.00
N ILE A 440 60.72 -36.51 -125.80
CA ILE A 440 61.38 -37.10 -124.63
C ILE A 440 60.36 -37.30 -123.51
N LEU A 441 60.24 -38.53 -123.04
CA LEU A 441 59.48 -38.88 -121.85
C LEU A 441 60.44 -39.02 -120.66
N LYS A 442 60.08 -38.45 -119.51
CA LYS A 442 60.76 -38.67 -118.22
C LYS A 442 59.74 -39.04 -117.15
N LEU A 443 59.96 -40.17 -116.50
CA LEU A 443 59.25 -40.64 -115.31
C LEU A 443 60.25 -40.66 -114.16
N GLN A 444 59.87 -40.17 -112.99
CA GLN A 444 60.71 -40.26 -111.80
C GLN A 444 59.88 -40.49 -110.55
N GLY A 445 60.46 -41.23 -109.61
CA GLY A 445 59.97 -41.44 -108.25
C GLY A 445 61.08 -41.17 -107.25
N ASN A 446 60.74 -40.67 -106.08
CA ASN A 446 61.68 -40.43 -104.99
C ASN A 446 61.09 -40.90 -103.66
N ALA A 447 61.99 -41.26 -102.74
CA ALA A 447 61.70 -41.66 -101.37
C ALA A 447 62.66 -40.93 -100.44
N ASN A 448 62.15 -40.39 -99.33
CA ASN A 448 62.95 -39.58 -98.41
C ASN A 448 63.14 -40.24 -97.04
N THR A 449 64.02 -39.66 -96.20
CA THR A 449 64.34 -40.16 -94.84
C THR A 449 63.16 -40.13 -93.86
N ARG A 450 62.02 -39.53 -94.22
CA ARG A 450 60.78 -39.56 -93.42
C ARG A 450 59.82 -40.67 -93.85
N GLY A 451 60.14 -41.38 -94.94
CA GLY A 451 59.31 -42.44 -95.51
C GLY A 451 58.23 -41.93 -96.46
N ASP A 452 58.25 -40.64 -96.82
CA ASP A 452 57.32 -40.10 -97.80
C ASP A 452 57.86 -40.35 -99.22
N PHE A 453 56.94 -40.63 -100.15
CA PHE A 453 57.24 -40.88 -101.56
C PHE A 453 56.68 -39.77 -102.43
N GLY A 454 57.46 -39.35 -103.43
CA GLY A 454 57.05 -38.40 -104.44
C GLY A 454 57.30 -38.95 -105.83
N GLY A 455 56.60 -38.44 -106.83
CA GLY A 455 56.84 -38.83 -108.21
C GLY A 455 56.38 -37.76 -109.18
N SER A 456 56.95 -37.77 -110.38
CA SER A 456 56.50 -36.91 -111.47
C SER A 456 56.72 -37.57 -112.82
N VAL A 457 55.91 -37.15 -113.79
CA VAL A 457 56.06 -37.51 -115.20
C VAL A 457 56.10 -36.23 -116.01
N GLY A 458 56.96 -36.19 -117.03
CA GLY A 458 57.10 -35.06 -117.94
C GLY A 458 57.30 -35.56 -119.37
N VAL A 459 56.75 -34.81 -120.32
CA VAL A 459 56.97 -35.01 -121.75
C VAL A 459 57.46 -33.70 -122.35
N GLY A 460 58.51 -33.75 -123.16
CA GLY A 460 59.05 -32.62 -123.89
C GLY A 460 59.05 -32.91 -125.39
N TYR A 461 58.76 -31.89 -126.19
CA TYR A 461 58.89 -31.94 -127.65
C TYR A 461 59.90 -30.90 -128.11
N GLN A 462 60.86 -31.30 -128.94
CA GLN A 462 61.88 -30.43 -129.54
C GLN A 462 61.79 -30.53 -131.06
N TRP A 463 61.89 -29.39 -131.75
CA TRP A 463 61.67 -29.27 -133.19
C TRP A 463 62.93 -28.93 -133.97
#